data_AF-A0A8T0CFB5-F1
#
_entry.id   AF-A0A8T0CFB5-F1
#
_cell.length_a   1.000
_cell.length_b   1.000
_cell.length_c   1.000
_cell.angle_alpha   90.00
_cell.angle_beta   90.00
_cell.angle_gamma   90.00
#
_symmetry.space_group_name_H-M   'P 1'
#
loop_
_entity.id
_entity.type
_entity.pdbx_description
1 polymer ?
#
loop_
_entity_poly.entity_id
_entity_poly.type
_entity_poly.pdbx_seq_one_letter_code
_entity_poly.pdbx_strand_id
1 'polypeptide(L)'
;MEAIHKPTRPFPVVQFSEPDSLELCKVMSDKDMGGFSRASLDFVPGTGSEPAHARFQGAISTELPPNRPDVQRSGYAAWRTRDRSATIFGKSLWDIDPYAYLALKIKSDGRKYFINIQTESIVPTDIHQHRLYANSTGQWETVVVAFSEFVRTNHGMVVEPQKDMMRQRVRSFGIGLIDRMPGPFDLCIAEIYATNDAGGKEVPSGGSGGVDLLSEMTPSKKDGEPEKILM
;
A
#
# COMPACT_ATOMS: atom_id res chain seq x y z
N MET A 1 14.17 9.91 -34.26
CA MET A 1 13.91 9.72 -32.82
C MET A 1 12.45 10.09 -32.61
N GLU A 2 11.56 9.11 -32.58
CA GLU A 2 10.17 9.37 -32.18
C GLU A 2 10.17 9.74 -30.70
N ALA A 3 9.69 10.94 -30.38
CA ALA A 3 9.41 11.31 -29.01
C ALA A 3 8.27 10.40 -28.52
N ILE A 4 8.59 9.45 -27.63
CA ILE A 4 7.58 8.62 -26.97
C ILE A 4 6.66 9.58 -26.22
N HIS A 5 5.43 9.73 -26.72
CA HIS A 5 4.44 10.62 -26.14
C HIS A 5 4.00 10.06 -24.78
N LYS A 6 4.42 10.69 -23.69
CA LYS A 6 3.97 10.33 -22.34
C LYS A 6 2.48 10.67 -22.20
N PRO A 7 1.63 9.74 -21.72
CA PRO A 7 0.21 10.04 -21.49
C PRO A 7 0.04 11.20 -20.51
N THR A 8 -0.84 12.14 -20.85
CA THR A 8 -1.21 13.28 -19.99
C THR A 8 -2.45 13.03 -19.15
N ARG A 9 -3.33 12.12 -19.59
CA ARG A 9 -4.53 11.75 -18.84
C ARG A 9 -4.16 10.77 -17.71
N PRO A 10 -4.71 10.95 -16.49
CA PRO A 10 -4.59 9.96 -15.44
C PRO A 10 -5.13 8.59 -15.87
N PHE A 11 -4.51 7.53 -15.35
CA PHE A 11 -4.98 6.16 -15.49
C PHE A 11 -5.66 5.70 -14.21
N PRO A 12 -7.00 5.55 -14.19
CA PRO A 12 -7.73 5.16 -12.99
C PRO A 12 -7.32 3.75 -12.53
N VAL A 13 -6.99 3.61 -11.26
CA VAL A 13 -6.75 2.30 -10.63
C VAL A 13 -8.02 1.84 -9.90
N VAL A 14 -8.52 2.67 -8.98
CA VAL A 14 -9.81 2.47 -8.29
C VAL A 14 -10.40 3.82 -7.91
N GLN A 15 -11.71 3.94 -8.04
CA GLN A 15 -12.47 5.12 -7.61
C GLN A 15 -13.66 4.61 -6.78
N PHE A 16 -13.84 5.16 -5.58
CA PHE A 16 -14.91 4.77 -4.66
C PHE A 16 -16.09 5.74 -4.77
N SER A 17 -16.68 5.81 -5.97
CA SER A 17 -17.84 6.69 -6.24
C SER A 17 -19.18 6.03 -5.95
N GLU A 18 -19.22 4.70 -5.85
CA GLU A 18 -20.43 3.90 -5.66
C GLU A 18 -20.18 2.70 -4.74
N PRO A 19 -21.21 2.14 -4.06
CA PRO A 19 -21.05 1.03 -3.13
C PRO A 19 -20.33 -0.19 -3.73
N ASP A 20 -20.67 -0.53 -4.97
CA ASP A 20 -20.16 -1.71 -5.69
C ASP A 20 -18.65 -1.62 -5.96
N SER A 21 -18.05 -0.44 -5.87
CA SER A 21 -16.60 -0.25 -5.95
C SER A 21 -15.84 -1.06 -4.89
N LEU A 22 -16.48 -1.38 -3.76
CA LEU A 22 -15.90 -2.22 -2.71
C LEU A 22 -15.82 -3.70 -3.09
N GLU A 23 -16.62 -4.16 -4.05
CA GLU A 23 -16.52 -5.52 -4.60
C GLU A 23 -15.22 -5.74 -5.38
N LEU A 24 -14.47 -4.67 -5.65
CA LEU A 24 -13.12 -4.75 -6.19
C LEU A 24 -12.07 -4.96 -5.09
N CYS A 25 -12.43 -4.91 -3.80
CA CYS A 25 -11.46 -4.88 -2.69
C CYS A 25 -11.61 -6.04 -1.70
N LYS A 26 -10.48 -6.59 -1.25
CA LYS A 26 -10.40 -7.59 -0.17
C LYS A 26 -9.73 -6.98 1.06
N VAL A 27 -10.41 -7.04 2.20
CA VAL A 27 -9.87 -6.67 3.52
C VAL A 27 -9.17 -7.88 4.16
N MET A 28 -8.11 -7.63 4.90
CA MET A 28 -7.25 -8.62 5.55
C MET A 28 -6.80 -8.08 6.92
N SER A 29 -6.60 -8.96 7.89
CA SER A 29 -5.93 -8.61 9.15
C SER A 29 -5.21 -9.82 9.72
N ASP A 30 -4.41 -9.63 10.77
CA ASP A 30 -3.76 -10.73 11.49
C ASP A 30 -4.74 -11.78 12.06
N LYS A 31 -6.04 -11.47 12.09
CA LYS A 31 -7.11 -12.41 12.45
C LYS A 31 -7.09 -13.68 11.60
N ASP A 32 -6.67 -13.59 10.34
CA ASP A 32 -6.50 -14.74 9.44
C ASP A 32 -5.43 -15.74 9.95
N MET A 33 -4.53 -15.28 10.81
CA MET A 33 -3.49 -16.07 11.47
C MET A 33 -3.75 -16.25 12.98
N GLY A 34 -4.96 -15.94 13.45
CA GLY A 34 -5.35 -16.05 14.86
C GLY A 34 -5.08 -14.80 15.70
N GLY A 35 -4.60 -13.71 15.10
CA GLY A 35 -4.46 -12.41 15.74
C GLY A 35 -5.81 -11.77 16.11
N PHE A 36 -5.72 -10.61 16.75
CA PHE A 36 -6.88 -9.95 17.36
C PHE A 36 -7.21 -8.58 16.74
N SER A 37 -6.50 -8.17 15.68
CA SER A 37 -6.80 -6.94 14.96
C SER A 37 -8.09 -7.04 14.16
N ARG A 38 -8.83 -5.94 14.10
CA ARG A 38 -10.10 -5.81 13.37
C ARG A 38 -9.96 -4.76 12.29
N ALA A 39 -10.56 -5.02 11.13
CA ALA A 39 -10.57 -4.12 10.00
C ALA A 39 -11.88 -4.25 9.22
N SER A 40 -12.40 -3.12 8.74
CA SER A 40 -13.50 -3.04 7.77
C SER A 40 -13.16 -2.04 6.69
N LEU A 41 -13.84 -2.18 5.54
CA LEU A 41 -13.79 -1.24 4.44
C LEU A 41 -15.24 -0.98 4.03
N ASP A 42 -15.73 0.20 4.38
CA ASP A 42 -17.14 0.56 4.26
C ASP A 42 -17.31 1.72 3.26
N PHE A 43 -18.38 1.71 2.48
CA PHE A 43 -18.64 2.77 1.50
C PHE A 43 -19.36 3.93 2.20
N VAL A 44 -18.87 5.13 1.98
CA VAL A 44 -19.47 6.37 2.49
C VAL A 44 -19.88 7.22 1.30
N PRO A 45 -21.19 7.48 1.11
CA PRO A 45 -21.68 8.37 0.07
C PRO A 45 -21.08 9.78 0.20
N GLY A 46 -20.86 10.43 -0.93
CA GLY A 46 -20.41 11.81 -0.97
C GLY A 46 -21.47 12.76 -0.42
N THR A 47 -21.00 13.89 0.12
CA THR A 47 -21.83 15.02 0.55
C THR A 47 -21.39 16.27 -0.22
N GLY A 48 -22.06 17.40 0.00
CA GLY A 48 -21.64 18.68 -0.61
C GLY A 48 -20.22 19.11 -0.20
N SER A 49 -19.70 18.62 0.92
CA SER A 49 -18.38 18.98 1.48
C SER A 49 -17.33 17.88 1.40
N GLU A 50 -17.72 16.62 1.20
CA GLU A 50 -16.79 15.48 1.17
C GLU A 50 -17.08 14.56 -0.03
N PRO A 51 -16.05 14.03 -0.70
CA PRO A 51 -16.26 13.08 -1.79
C PRO A 51 -16.86 11.76 -1.28
N ALA A 52 -17.50 11.02 -2.19
CA ALA A 52 -17.77 9.60 -1.95
C ALA A 52 -16.43 8.87 -1.78
N HIS A 53 -16.38 7.91 -0.85
CA HIS A 53 -15.13 7.26 -0.49
C HIS A 53 -15.32 5.90 0.17
N ALA A 54 -14.24 5.12 0.19
CA ALA A 54 -14.11 3.99 1.10
C ALA A 54 -13.49 4.44 2.43
N ARG A 55 -14.07 4.01 3.54
CA ARG A 55 -13.54 4.21 4.89
C ARG A 55 -12.92 2.92 5.40
N PHE A 56 -11.60 2.92 5.50
CA PHE A 56 -10.82 1.83 6.06
C PHE A 56 -10.58 2.08 7.54
N GLN A 57 -11.27 1.33 8.41
CA GLN A 57 -11.26 1.56 9.84
C GLN A 57 -11.13 0.27 10.64
N GLY A 58 -10.76 0.40 11.91
CA GLY A 58 -10.68 -0.74 12.80
C GLY A 58 -9.83 -0.47 14.04
N ALA A 59 -9.25 -1.53 14.58
CA ALA A 59 -8.32 -1.44 15.71
C ALA A 59 -7.23 -2.50 15.61
N ILE A 60 -5.99 -2.08 15.85
CA ILE A 60 -4.82 -2.95 15.90
C ILE A 60 -4.68 -3.54 17.30
N SER A 61 -4.36 -4.84 17.36
CA SER A 61 -3.88 -5.53 18.56
C SER A 61 -2.58 -6.25 18.24
N THR A 62 -1.58 -6.11 19.12
CA THR A 62 -0.29 -6.81 18.99
C THR A 62 -0.23 -8.11 19.80
N GLU A 63 -1.35 -8.52 20.41
CA GLU A 63 -1.44 -9.77 21.14
C GLU A 63 -1.19 -10.97 20.21
N LEU A 64 -0.36 -11.90 20.67
CA LEU A 64 -0.05 -13.12 19.94
C LEU A 64 -1.08 -14.21 20.31
N PRO A 65 -1.57 -15.00 19.33
CA PRO A 65 -2.48 -16.09 19.60
C PRO A 65 -1.86 -17.12 20.58
N PRO A 66 -2.48 -17.39 21.74
CA PRO A 66 -1.91 -18.28 22.75
C PRO A 66 -1.74 -19.73 22.25
N ASN A 67 -2.54 -20.14 21.27
CA ASN A 67 -2.57 -21.50 20.72
C ASN A 67 -1.74 -21.67 19.43
N ARG A 68 -0.95 -20.66 19.03
CA ARG A 68 -0.17 -20.66 17.78
C ARG A 68 1.24 -20.09 18.03
N PRO A 69 2.15 -20.88 18.64
CA PRO A 69 3.51 -20.42 18.97
C PRO A 69 4.39 -20.16 17.72
N ASP A 70 3.97 -20.63 16.55
CA ASP A 70 4.56 -20.32 15.26
C ASP A 70 4.37 -18.85 14.84
N VAL A 71 3.35 -18.17 15.38
CA VAL A 71 3.08 -16.76 15.09
C VAL A 71 3.91 -15.88 16.01
N GLN A 72 5.04 -15.39 15.47
CA GLN A 72 5.95 -14.51 16.21
C GLN A 72 5.61 -13.02 16.10
N ARG A 73 4.73 -12.65 15.17
CA ARG A 73 4.38 -11.26 14.84
C ARG A 73 2.88 -11.15 14.56
N SER A 74 2.25 -10.14 15.15
CA SER A 74 0.84 -9.77 14.99
C SER A 74 0.74 -8.24 14.93
N GLY A 75 -0.46 -7.69 14.77
CA GLY A 75 -0.72 -6.26 14.73
C GLY A 75 -0.71 -5.68 13.33
N TYR A 76 -1.50 -6.23 12.41
CA TYR A 76 -1.75 -5.59 11.12
C TYR A 76 -3.21 -5.62 10.67
N ALA A 77 -3.55 -4.61 9.87
CA ALA A 77 -4.77 -4.53 9.09
C ALA A 77 -4.41 -4.03 7.68
N ALA A 78 -5.07 -4.54 6.65
CA ALA A 78 -4.84 -4.11 5.29
C ALA A 78 -6.07 -4.31 4.42
N TRP A 79 -6.07 -3.66 3.26
CA TRP A 79 -6.93 -4.04 2.15
C TRP A 79 -6.13 -3.95 0.85
N ARG A 80 -6.58 -4.67 -0.17
CA ARG A 80 -6.07 -4.56 -1.53
C ARG A 80 -7.16 -4.77 -2.55
N THR A 81 -6.96 -4.28 -3.77
CA THR A 81 -7.78 -4.67 -4.91
C THR A 81 -7.66 -6.18 -5.14
N ARG A 82 -8.77 -6.82 -5.49
CA ARG A 82 -8.78 -8.20 -5.99
C ARG A 82 -7.98 -8.26 -7.28
N ASP A 83 -7.36 -9.42 -7.52
CA ASP A 83 -6.76 -9.72 -8.81
C ASP A 83 -7.85 -9.59 -9.89
N ARG A 84 -7.56 -8.88 -10.99
CA ARG A 84 -8.57 -8.69 -12.04
C ARG A 84 -8.91 -10.04 -12.67
N SER A 85 -10.18 -10.26 -12.92
CA SER A 85 -10.68 -11.49 -13.53
C SER A 85 -9.91 -11.82 -14.81
N ALA A 86 -9.59 -13.11 -14.98
CA ALA A 86 -8.97 -13.58 -16.20
C ALA A 86 -9.92 -13.34 -17.38
N THR A 87 -9.36 -12.89 -18.49
CA THR A 87 -10.03 -12.83 -19.79
C THR A 87 -9.71 -14.08 -20.59
N ILE A 88 -10.36 -14.27 -21.74
CA ILE A 88 -10.00 -15.33 -22.71
C ILE A 88 -8.55 -15.21 -23.22
N PHE A 89 -7.89 -14.07 -22.99
CA PHE A 89 -6.49 -13.80 -23.35
C PHE A 89 -5.52 -13.92 -22.15
N GLY A 90 -5.99 -14.44 -21.00
CA GLY A 90 -5.19 -14.63 -19.80
C GLY A 90 -5.51 -13.62 -18.69
N LYS A 91 -4.64 -13.55 -17.68
CA LYS A 91 -4.80 -12.70 -16.50
C LYS A 91 -4.85 -11.22 -16.93
N SER A 92 -5.84 -10.48 -16.44
CA SER A 92 -5.87 -9.03 -16.59
C SER A 92 -4.94 -8.42 -15.53
N LEU A 93 -3.94 -7.66 -15.98
CA LEU A 93 -2.98 -6.96 -15.12
C LEU A 93 -3.10 -5.46 -15.42
N TRP A 94 -2.67 -4.60 -14.48
CA TRP A 94 -2.52 -3.18 -14.79
C TRP A 94 -1.15 -2.95 -15.42
N ASP A 95 -1.14 -2.20 -16.53
CA ASP A 95 0.07 -1.63 -17.12
C ASP A 95 0.13 -0.14 -16.78
N ILE A 96 0.99 0.17 -15.80
CA ILE A 96 1.25 1.54 -15.32
C ILE A 96 2.64 2.02 -15.74
N ASP A 97 3.36 1.29 -16.58
CA ASP A 97 4.71 1.66 -17.04
C ASP A 97 4.77 3.04 -17.73
N PRO A 98 3.73 3.48 -18.47
CA PRO A 98 3.70 4.84 -19.05
C PRO A 98 3.61 5.98 -18.02
N TYR A 99 3.44 5.69 -16.73
CA TYR A 99 3.22 6.67 -15.67
C TYR A 99 4.39 6.68 -14.67
N ALA A 100 4.74 7.87 -14.19
CA ALA A 100 5.81 8.07 -13.22
C ALA A 100 5.34 8.01 -11.76
N TYR A 101 4.08 8.35 -11.50
CA TYR A 101 3.56 8.49 -10.14
C TYR A 101 2.27 7.73 -9.90
N LEU A 102 2.04 7.40 -8.63
CA LEU A 102 0.76 7.03 -8.07
C LEU A 102 0.21 8.19 -7.24
N ALA A 103 -1.04 8.55 -7.46
CA ALA A 103 -1.76 9.55 -6.70
C ALA A 103 -2.92 8.91 -5.93
N LEU A 104 -3.12 9.36 -4.70
CA LEU A 104 -4.20 8.91 -3.81
C LEU A 104 -4.89 10.12 -3.19
N LYS A 105 -6.21 10.22 -3.33
CA LYS A 105 -7.00 11.23 -2.62
C LYS A 105 -7.52 10.64 -1.32
N ILE A 106 -7.03 11.15 -0.19
CA ILE A 106 -7.22 10.54 1.12
C ILE A 106 -7.57 11.56 2.20
N LYS A 107 -8.13 11.08 3.32
CA LYS A 107 -8.20 11.79 4.61
C LYS A 107 -7.72 10.82 5.69
N SER A 108 -6.60 11.14 6.34
CA SER A 108 -5.91 10.26 7.30
C SER A 108 -6.09 10.73 8.73
N ASP A 109 -6.18 9.79 9.67
CA ASP A 109 -6.11 10.00 11.12
C ASP A 109 -4.67 10.24 11.67
N GLY A 110 -3.65 10.21 10.81
CA GLY A 110 -2.24 10.40 11.18
C GLY A 110 -1.49 9.11 11.54
N ARG A 111 -2.11 7.93 11.43
CA ARG A 111 -1.41 6.64 11.58
C ARG A 111 -0.41 6.39 10.44
N LYS A 112 0.55 5.49 10.67
CA LYS A 112 1.60 5.16 9.67
C LYS A 112 1.11 4.09 8.69
N TYR A 113 0.34 4.50 7.70
CA TYR A 113 -0.09 3.62 6.61
C TYR A 113 1.01 3.42 5.56
N PHE A 114 0.94 2.30 4.85
CA PHE A 114 1.81 1.94 3.74
C PHE A 114 0.97 1.63 2.52
N ILE A 115 1.39 2.19 1.38
CA ILE A 115 0.87 1.85 0.06
C ILE A 115 1.57 0.56 -0.38
N ASN A 116 0.80 -0.44 -0.79
CA ASN A 116 1.28 -1.74 -1.22
C ASN A 116 0.94 -1.98 -2.69
N ILE A 117 1.94 -2.34 -3.48
CA ILE A 117 1.80 -2.74 -4.88
C ILE A 117 2.36 -4.15 -5.04
N GLN A 118 1.52 -5.08 -5.46
CA GLN A 118 1.94 -6.43 -5.82
C GLN A 118 2.06 -6.54 -7.34
N THR A 119 3.19 -7.02 -7.83
CA THR A 119 3.41 -7.31 -9.25
C THR A 119 3.58 -8.80 -9.48
N GLU A 120 3.57 -9.25 -10.73
CA GLU A 120 4.20 -10.53 -11.03
C GLU A 120 5.69 -10.47 -10.61
N SER A 121 6.14 -11.48 -9.87
CA SER A 121 7.51 -11.67 -9.40
C SER A 121 7.80 -13.16 -9.35
N ILE A 122 9.08 -13.51 -9.38
CA ILE A 122 9.56 -14.89 -9.16
C ILE A 122 9.11 -15.37 -7.77
N VAL A 123 9.15 -14.48 -6.78
CA VAL A 123 8.66 -14.73 -5.43
C VAL A 123 7.27 -14.11 -5.30
N PRO A 124 6.18 -14.90 -5.29
CA PRO A 124 4.83 -14.36 -5.34
C PRO A 124 4.43 -13.53 -4.12
N THR A 125 5.16 -13.67 -3.01
CA THR A 125 4.97 -12.92 -1.77
C THR A 125 5.68 -11.57 -1.75
N ASP A 126 6.42 -11.21 -2.80
CA ASP A 126 7.03 -9.89 -2.92
C ASP A 126 5.96 -8.80 -3.03
N ILE A 127 6.18 -7.72 -2.27
CA ILE A 127 5.34 -6.53 -2.26
C ILE A 127 6.26 -5.32 -2.34
N HIS A 128 5.93 -4.38 -3.22
CA HIS A 128 6.56 -3.08 -3.26
C HIS A 128 5.78 -2.15 -2.34
N GLN A 129 6.46 -1.56 -1.36
CA GLN A 129 5.85 -0.75 -0.32
C GLN A 129 6.38 0.68 -0.35
N HIS A 130 5.55 1.64 0.02
CA HIS A 130 5.93 3.03 0.27
C HIS A 130 5.12 3.56 1.44
N ARG A 131 5.72 4.40 2.29
CA ARG A 131 5.00 5.01 3.42
C ARG A 131 4.07 6.11 2.93
N LEU A 132 2.79 6.02 3.30
CA LEU A 132 1.80 7.06 2.98
C LEU A 132 2.01 8.27 3.89
N TYR A 133 2.66 9.30 3.36
CA TYR A 133 2.86 10.58 4.04
C TYR A 133 1.66 11.50 3.81
N ALA A 134 0.77 11.58 4.81
CA ALA A 134 -0.28 12.59 4.88
C ALA A 134 0.26 13.82 5.62
N ASN A 135 0.11 15.00 5.04
CA ASN A 135 0.54 16.27 5.65
C ASN A 135 -0.57 16.95 6.44
N SER A 136 -1.83 16.63 6.14
CA SER A 136 -3.00 17.32 6.67
C SER A 136 -3.92 16.33 7.39
N THR A 137 -3.54 15.91 8.60
CA THR A 137 -4.35 14.99 9.43
C THR A 137 -5.78 15.50 9.59
N GLY A 138 -6.76 14.62 9.33
CA GLY A 138 -8.18 14.92 9.41
C GLY A 138 -8.74 15.74 8.25
N GLN A 139 -7.92 16.12 7.26
CA GLN A 139 -8.34 16.83 6.06
C GLN A 139 -8.15 15.99 4.81
N TRP A 140 -8.92 16.31 3.77
CA TRP A 140 -8.75 15.70 2.45
C TRP A 140 -7.53 16.29 1.75
N GLU A 141 -6.62 15.44 1.29
CA GLU A 141 -5.48 15.83 0.46
C GLU A 141 -5.23 14.81 -0.65
N THR A 142 -4.44 15.20 -1.66
CA THR A 142 -3.94 14.27 -2.69
C THR A 142 -2.46 14.03 -2.47
N VAL A 143 -2.12 12.79 -2.12
CA VAL A 143 -0.73 12.35 -1.95
C VAL A 143 -0.24 11.78 -3.27
N VAL A 144 0.85 12.33 -3.80
CA VAL A 144 1.53 11.85 -5.00
C VAL A 144 2.88 11.24 -4.62
N VAL A 145 3.15 10.04 -5.13
CA VAL A 145 4.35 9.24 -4.85
C VAL A 145 4.94 8.70 -6.15
N ALA A 146 6.26 8.80 -6.33
CA ALA A 146 6.93 8.24 -7.49
C ALA A 146 7.06 6.71 -7.37
N PHE A 147 6.81 5.97 -8.45
CA PHE A 147 6.96 4.50 -8.43
C PHE A 147 8.38 4.05 -8.11
N SER A 148 9.39 4.87 -8.43
CA SER A 148 10.80 4.62 -8.13
C SER A 148 11.15 4.70 -6.63
N GLU A 149 10.26 5.24 -5.79
CA GLU A 149 10.48 5.31 -4.34
C GLU A 149 9.97 4.07 -3.60
N PHE A 150 9.23 3.18 -4.27
CA PHE A 150 8.74 1.97 -3.63
C PHE A 150 9.87 0.97 -3.40
N VAL A 151 9.93 0.42 -2.19
CA VAL A 151 10.93 -0.57 -1.79
C VAL A 151 10.30 -1.96 -1.83
N ARG A 152 11.02 -2.92 -2.41
CA ARG A 152 10.58 -4.32 -2.43
C ARG A 152 10.83 -4.99 -1.08
N THR A 153 9.78 -5.64 -0.60
CA THR A 153 9.74 -6.33 0.68
C THR A 153 9.12 -7.72 0.53
N ASN A 154 9.38 -8.58 1.49
CA ASN A 154 8.79 -9.90 1.62
C ASN A 154 8.52 -10.18 3.10
N HIS A 155 7.27 -10.52 3.44
CA HIS A 155 6.83 -10.66 4.84
C HIS A 155 7.21 -9.46 5.75
N GLY A 156 7.19 -8.24 5.19
CA GLY A 156 7.53 -7.00 5.89
C GLY A 156 9.04 -6.81 6.15
N MET A 157 9.88 -7.61 5.50
CA MET A 157 11.34 -7.45 5.53
C MET A 157 11.81 -7.00 4.15
N VAL A 158 12.75 -6.05 4.12
CA VAL A 158 13.37 -5.58 2.87
C VAL A 158 14.11 -6.73 2.20
N VAL A 159 13.95 -6.88 0.87
CA VAL A 159 14.63 -7.94 0.10
C VAL A 159 15.60 -7.36 -0.92
N GLU A 160 16.89 -7.59 -0.66
CA GLU A 160 17.95 -7.34 -1.63
C GLU A 160 18.09 -8.51 -2.64
N PRO A 161 18.45 -8.24 -3.90
CA PRO A 161 18.72 -6.92 -4.49
C PRO A 161 17.42 -6.18 -4.82
N GLN A 162 17.30 -4.88 -4.49
CA GLN A 162 16.19 -4.07 -5.01
C GLN A 162 16.18 -4.14 -6.54
N LYS A 163 15.14 -4.76 -7.10
CA LYS A 163 14.88 -4.77 -8.55
C LYS A 163 13.76 -3.78 -8.83
N ASP A 164 13.81 -3.17 -10.01
CA ASP A 164 12.72 -2.32 -10.47
C ASP A 164 11.39 -3.07 -10.47
N MET A 165 10.34 -2.38 -10.05
CA MET A 165 8.98 -2.88 -10.05
C MET A 165 8.54 -3.21 -11.49
N MET A 166 7.97 -4.39 -11.73
CA MET A 166 7.39 -4.75 -13.03
C MET A 166 6.06 -4.02 -13.28
N ARG A 167 6.17 -2.74 -13.66
CA ARG A 167 5.04 -1.81 -13.84
C ARG A 167 4.04 -2.21 -14.93
N GLN A 168 4.44 -3.06 -15.88
CA GLN A 168 3.56 -3.61 -16.91
C GLN A 168 2.66 -4.75 -16.40
N ARG A 169 2.98 -5.31 -15.22
CA ARG A 169 2.39 -6.55 -14.70
C ARG A 169 1.96 -6.41 -13.25
N VAL A 170 1.25 -5.34 -12.93
CA VAL A 170 0.72 -5.12 -11.59
C VAL A 170 -0.51 -6.01 -11.36
N ARG A 171 -0.56 -6.65 -10.19
CA ARG A 171 -1.61 -7.60 -9.75
C ARG A 171 -2.57 -7.02 -8.73
N SER A 172 -2.13 -6.06 -7.91
CA SER A 172 -3.03 -5.35 -6.99
C SER A 172 -2.38 -4.12 -6.40
N PHE A 173 -3.23 -3.17 -6.02
CA PHE A 173 -2.89 -2.01 -5.19
C PHE A 173 -3.60 -2.15 -3.84
N GLY A 174 -3.04 -1.61 -2.77
CA GLY A 174 -3.65 -1.69 -1.46
C GLY A 174 -3.02 -0.77 -0.45
N ILE A 175 -3.61 -0.73 0.74
CA ILE A 175 -3.09 0.00 1.89
C ILE A 175 -2.99 -0.96 3.07
N GLY A 176 -1.87 -0.90 3.78
CA GLY A 176 -1.64 -1.65 5.01
C GLY A 176 -1.26 -0.75 6.17
N LEU A 177 -1.68 -1.14 7.36
CA LEU A 177 -1.24 -0.59 8.63
C LEU A 177 -0.44 -1.68 9.35
N ILE A 178 0.87 -1.49 9.47
CA ILE A 178 1.82 -2.44 10.05
C ILE A 178 2.69 -1.79 11.14
N ASP A 179 2.22 -0.69 11.71
CA ASP A 179 2.95 0.12 12.70
C ASP A 179 3.05 -0.53 14.08
N ARG A 180 2.31 -1.63 14.32
CA ARG A 180 2.25 -2.38 15.58
C ARG A 180 1.93 -1.50 16.79
N MET A 181 1.18 -0.43 16.58
CA MET A 181 0.69 0.42 17.66
C MET A 181 -0.74 0.00 18.00
N PRO A 182 -1.03 -0.61 19.16
CA PRO A 182 -2.40 -0.95 19.52
C PRO A 182 -3.33 0.27 19.51
N GLY A 183 -4.60 0.06 19.14
CA GLY A 183 -5.61 1.11 19.15
C GLY A 183 -6.30 1.33 17.81
N PRO A 184 -7.22 2.31 17.76
CA PRO A 184 -8.05 2.54 16.59
C PRO A 184 -7.24 3.12 15.43
N PHE A 185 -7.78 2.93 14.22
CA PHE A 185 -7.31 3.59 13.01
C PHE A 185 -8.48 3.94 12.10
N ASP A 186 -8.34 5.01 11.31
CA ASP A 186 -9.35 5.52 10.38
C ASP A 186 -8.70 6.24 9.19
N LEU A 187 -8.87 5.67 7.99
CA LEU A 187 -8.38 6.23 6.74
C LEU A 187 -9.50 6.24 5.71
N CYS A 188 -9.83 7.42 5.20
CA CYS A 188 -10.74 7.57 4.08
C CYS A 188 -9.95 7.65 2.76
N ILE A 189 -10.43 6.96 1.72
CA ILE A 189 -9.83 6.93 0.38
C ILE A 189 -10.93 7.17 -0.65
N ALA A 190 -10.81 8.24 -1.43
CA ALA A 190 -11.76 8.54 -2.51
C ALA A 190 -11.35 7.86 -3.83
N GLU A 191 -10.07 7.91 -4.18
CA GLU A 191 -9.56 7.37 -5.45
C GLU A 191 -8.05 7.12 -5.40
N ILE A 192 -7.61 6.23 -6.29
CA ILE A 192 -6.21 5.92 -6.59
C ILE A 192 -6.07 5.90 -8.12
N TYR A 193 -5.05 6.58 -8.64
CA TYR A 193 -4.77 6.62 -10.08
C TYR A 193 -3.28 6.81 -10.36
N ALA A 194 -2.82 6.31 -11.51
CA ALA A 194 -1.48 6.59 -12.00
C ALA A 194 -1.47 7.89 -12.83
N THR A 195 -0.40 8.67 -12.73
CA THR A 195 -0.30 9.97 -13.39
C THR A 195 1.16 10.31 -13.76
N ASN A 196 1.32 11.28 -14.67
CA ASN A 196 2.58 11.93 -14.99
C ASN A 196 2.66 13.37 -14.45
N ASP A 197 1.62 13.82 -13.74
CA ASP A 197 1.64 15.04 -12.94
C ASP A 197 2.23 14.75 -11.56
N ALA A 198 3.29 15.44 -11.20
CA ALA A 198 3.96 15.29 -9.91
C ALA A 198 3.19 15.97 -8.75
N GLY A 199 2.08 16.65 -9.03
CA GLY A 199 1.27 17.35 -8.02
C GLY A 199 2.04 18.49 -7.34
N GLY A 200 2.96 19.13 -8.07
CA GLY A 200 3.84 20.18 -7.54
C GLY A 200 5.05 19.69 -6.74
N LYS A 201 5.28 18.37 -6.62
CA LYS A 201 6.53 17.84 -6.07
C LYS A 201 7.61 17.77 -7.14
N GLU A 202 8.80 18.32 -6.88
CA GLU A 202 9.98 18.00 -7.70
C GLU A 202 10.35 16.55 -7.46
N VAL A 203 10.63 15.79 -8.54
CA VAL A 203 11.17 14.44 -8.41
C VAL A 203 12.56 14.57 -7.81
N PRO A 204 12.83 14.03 -6.60
CA PRO A 204 14.19 14.00 -6.11
C PRO A 204 15.00 13.14 -7.08
N SER A 205 16.03 13.72 -7.69
CA SER A 205 17.07 12.97 -8.39
C SER A 205 17.91 12.22 -7.35
N GLY A 206 17.35 11.18 -6.73
CA GLY A 206 17.97 10.40 -5.66
C GLY A 206 16.95 9.88 -4.66
N GLY A 207 16.84 8.55 -4.53
CA GLY A 207 15.81 7.82 -3.79
C GLY A 207 15.81 7.99 -2.25
N SER A 208 15.61 9.21 -1.75
CA SER A 208 15.50 9.48 -0.31
C SER A 208 14.28 8.81 0.34
N GLY A 209 13.16 8.65 -0.38
CA GLY A 209 11.97 7.96 0.15
C GLY A 209 12.21 6.48 0.45
N GLY A 210 13.11 5.84 -0.31
CA GLY A 210 13.49 4.44 -0.08
C GLY A 210 14.31 4.26 1.19
N VAL A 211 15.26 5.14 1.48
CA VAL A 211 16.11 5.04 2.68
C VAL A 211 15.34 5.26 3.99
N ASP A 212 14.35 6.14 4.01
CA ASP A 212 13.49 6.31 5.20
C ASP A 212 12.67 5.04 5.46
N LEU A 213 12.10 4.45 4.41
CA LEU A 213 11.34 3.20 4.53
C LEU A 213 12.23 2.03 4.97
N LEU A 214 13.45 1.94 4.43
CA LEU A 214 14.44 0.95 4.86
C LEU A 214 14.68 1.06 6.37
N SER A 215 14.88 2.27 6.89
CA SER A 215 15.10 2.48 8.32
C SER A 215 13.90 2.11 9.20
N GLU A 216 12.67 2.36 8.74
CA GLU A 216 11.45 2.02 9.47
C GLU A 216 11.11 0.51 9.41
N MET A 217 11.52 -0.17 8.35
CA MET A 217 11.24 -1.61 8.14
C MET A 217 12.36 -2.52 8.65
N THR A 218 13.57 -2.01 8.81
CA THR A 218 14.64 -2.75 9.50
C THR A 218 14.37 -2.75 11.00
N PRO A 219 14.39 -3.93 11.68
CA PRO A 219 14.32 -3.96 13.13
C PRO A 219 15.47 -3.14 13.72
N SER A 220 15.16 -2.27 14.68
CA SER A 220 16.21 -1.67 15.51
C SER A 220 17.03 -2.80 16.14
N LYS A 221 18.34 -2.85 15.87
CA LYS A 221 19.24 -3.79 16.57
C LYS A 221 19.10 -3.45 18.05
N LYS A 222 18.54 -4.38 18.85
CA LYS A 222 18.74 -4.31 20.29
C LYS A 222 20.22 -4.54 20.53
N ASP A 223 20.87 -3.59 21.19
CA ASP A 223 22.27 -3.73 21.58
C ASP A 223 22.46 -5.06 22.34
N GLY A 224 23.25 -5.98 21.78
CA GLY A 224 23.74 -7.18 22.46
C GLY A 224 23.29 -8.55 21.98
N GLU A 225 22.50 -8.70 20.91
CA GLU A 225 22.14 -10.04 20.40
C GLU A 225 23.14 -10.54 19.33
N PRO A 226 23.82 -11.69 19.52
CA PRO A 226 24.80 -12.18 18.55
C PRO A 226 24.11 -12.67 17.27
N GLU A 227 24.71 -12.36 16.11
CA GLU A 227 24.27 -12.82 14.80
C GLU A 227 24.25 -14.35 14.76
N LYS A 228 23.05 -14.94 14.71
CA LYS A 228 22.91 -16.33 14.29
C LYS A 228 23.06 -16.37 12.78
N ILE A 229 24.26 -16.76 12.34
CA ILE A 229 24.53 -17.19 10.98
C ILE A 229 23.66 -18.43 10.73
N LEU A 230 22.64 -18.29 9.88
CA LEU A 230 21.88 -19.42 9.36
C LEU A 230 22.72 -20.04 8.23
N MET A 231 23.30 -21.22 8.50
CA MET A 231 23.81 -22.12 7.46
C MET A 231 22.67 -22.82 6.73
#